data_AF-A0A3M1N5A7-F1
#
_entry.id   AF-A0A3M1N5A7-F1
#
_cell.length_a   1.000
_cell.length_b   1.000
_cell.length_c   1.000
_cell.angle_alpha   90.00
_cell.angle_beta   90.00
_cell.angle_gamma   90.00
#
_symmetry.space_group_name_H-M   'P 1'
#
loop_
_entity.id
_entity.type
_entity.pdbx_description
1 polymer ?
#
loop_
_entity_poly.entity_id
_entity_poly.type
_entity_poly.pdbx_seq_one_letter_code
_entity_poly.pdbx_strand_id
1 'polypeptide(L)'
;MNHQPFETWLLADEPLTPQAQRALQDHLQTCTDCQHLQASWSEVLSRFQTAPEPQPAPGFVARWQQRLDDHRRRMERRQALLFIAINAGGMAFILLLFLLLVAVSFDSPLAWLLSMSKHLAILFAMLEAIGHAARIIAAFMPLSWWIGLLQAGVLLLALWLCSVQKFLLPRRVSS
;
A
#
# COMPACT_ATOMS: atom_id res chain seq x y z
N MET A 1 48.79 -23.26 7.60
CA MET A 1 48.12 -22.42 8.62
C MET A 1 46.69 -22.17 8.14
N ASN A 2 45.77 -21.72 9.00
CA ASN A 2 44.38 -21.46 8.58
C ASN A 2 44.26 -20.05 7.96
N HIS A 3 44.06 -19.96 6.64
CA HIS A 3 43.98 -18.69 5.89
C HIS A 3 42.58 -18.07 5.88
N GLN A 4 41.56 -18.88 6.14
CA GLN A 4 40.14 -18.57 5.96
C GLN A 4 39.66 -17.26 6.64
N PRO A 5 40.05 -16.93 7.90
CA PRO A 5 39.60 -15.67 8.51
C PRO A 5 40.21 -14.44 7.83
N PHE A 6 41.47 -14.51 7.38
CA PHE A 6 42.17 -13.37 6.76
C PHE A 6 41.68 -13.11 5.34
N GLU A 7 41.41 -14.17 4.57
CA GLU A 7 40.79 -14.04 3.25
C GLU A 7 39.41 -13.41 3.34
N THR A 8 38.60 -13.84 4.32
CA THR A 8 37.27 -13.27 4.57
C THR A 8 37.38 -11.78 4.90
N TRP A 9 38.34 -11.40 5.74
CA TRP A 9 38.56 -9.99 6.11
C TRP A 9 39.08 -9.13 4.95
N LEU A 10 39.88 -9.69 4.05
CA LEU A 10 40.40 -8.96 2.88
C LEU A 10 39.31 -8.67 1.84
N LEU A 11 38.34 -9.58 1.70
CA LEU A 11 37.28 -9.50 0.71
C LEU A 11 35.99 -8.85 1.23
N ALA A 12 35.90 -8.65 2.55
CA ALA A 12 34.80 -7.95 3.20
C ALA A 12 34.89 -6.43 2.95
N ASP A 13 33.74 -5.80 2.71
CA ASP A 13 33.61 -4.33 2.65
C ASP A 13 33.38 -3.73 4.05
N GLU A 14 33.25 -4.56 5.08
CA GLU A 14 33.04 -4.15 6.46
C GLU A 14 34.33 -3.67 7.15
N PRO A 15 34.26 -2.60 7.95
CA PRO A 15 35.41 -2.13 8.72
C PRO A 15 35.80 -3.15 9.80
N LEU A 16 37.08 -3.55 9.80
CA LEU A 16 37.62 -4.47 10.79
C LEU A 16 37.81 -3.79 12.15
N THR A 17 37.72 -4.57 13.24
CA THR A 17 38.08 -4.09 14.57
C THR A 17 39.60 -3.83 14.66
N PRO A 18 40.08 -2.94 15.55
CA PRO A 18 41.52 -2.66 15.68
C PRO A 18 42.38 -3.88 16.03
N GLN A 19 41.78 -4.91 16.65
CA GLN A 19 42.46 -6.16 16.95
C GLN A 19 42.55 -7.06 15.70
N ALA A 20 41.47 -7.19 14.94
CA ALA A 20 41.45 -7.95 13.69
C ALA A 20 42.36 -7.31 12.62
N GLN A 21 42.39 -5.97 12.54
CA GLN A 21 43.28 -5.22 11.65
C GLN A 21 44.76 -5.53 11.92
N ARG A 22 45.16 -5.54 13.20
CA ARG A 22 46.54 -5.88 13.61
C ARG A 22 46.88 -7.33 13.27
N ALA A 23 46.00 -8.26 13.61
CA ALA A 23 46.19 -9.68 13.28
C ALA A 23 46.31 -9.91 11.75
N LEU A 24 45.53 -9.18 10.95
CA LEU A 24 45.61 -9.22 9.50
C LEU A 24 46.95 -8.69 8.98
N GLN A 25 47.43 -7.56 9.51
CA GLN A 25 48.74 -7.00 9.14
C GLN A 25 49.90 -7.94 9.49
N ASP A 26 49.86 -8.55 10.68
CA ASP A 26 50.88 -9.52 11.10
C ASP A 26 50.88 -10.76 10.18
N HIS A 27 49.69 -11.23 9.79
CA HIS A 27 49.56 -12.35 8.84
C HIS A 27 50.10 -11.99 7.46
N LEU A 28 49.79 -10.79 6.96
CA LEU A 28 50.27 -10.30 5.67
C LEU A 28 51.80 -10.17 5.64
N GLN A 29 52.51 -9.99 6.75
CA GLN A 29 53.97 -9.97 6.73
C GLN A 29 54.61 -11.34 6.49
N THR A 30 53.87 -12.43 6.74
CA THR A 30 54.41 -13.80 6.75
C THR A 30 53.79 -14.71 5.70
N CYS A 31 52.63 -14.35 5.14
CA CYS A 31 51.91 -15.14 4.16
C CYS A 31 51.88 -14.47 2.78
N THR A 32 52.63 -15.05 1.83
CA THR A 32 52.67 -14.60 0.43
C THR A 32 51.34 -14.72 -0.29
N ASP A 33 50.54 -15.75 0.03
CA ASP A 33 49.26 -16.00 -0.63
C ASP A 33 48.24 -14.89 -0.31
N CYS A 34 48.16 -14.50 0.97
CA CYS A 34 47.28 -13.42 1.39
C CYS A 34 47.76 -12.03 0.92
N GLN A 35 49.08 -11.82 0.77
CA GLN A 35 49.61 -10.60 0.11
C GLN A 35 49.16 -10.52 -1.36
N HIS A 36 49.25 -11.63 -2.09
CA HIS A 36 48.82 -11.69 -3.47
C HIS A 36 47.31 -11.47 -3.61
N LEU A 37 46.52 -12.02 -2.68
CA LEU A 37 45.08 -11.76 -2.61
C LEU A 37 44.78 -10.28 -2.36
N GLN A 38 45.45 -9.64 -1.40
CA GLN A 38 45.29 -8.21 -1.12
C GLN A 38 45.61 -7.35 -2.35
N ALA A 39 46.74 -7.63 -3.00
CA ALA A 39 47.17 -6.89 -4.19
C ALA A 39 46.15 -7.03 -5.33
N SER A 40 45.74 -8.27 -5.65
CA SER A 40 44.76 -8.53 -6.72
C SER A 40 43.38 -7.92 -6.42
N TRP A 41 42.93 -8.00 -5.17
CA TRP A 41 41.66 -7.38 -4.75
C TRP A 41 41.69 -5.85 -4.84
N SER A 42 42.80 -5.22 -4.41
CA SER A 42 42.98 -3.78 -4.54
C SER A 42 42.99 -3.32 -6.00
N GLU A 43 43.56 -4.12 -6.90
CA GLU A 43 43.55 -3.84 -8.33
C GLU A 43 42.13 -3.89 -8.90
N VAL A 44 41.35 -4.92 -8.54
CA VAL A 44 39.94 -5.03 -8.95
C VAL A 44 39.13 -3.83 -8.47
N LEU A 45 39.22 -3.47 -7.19
CA LEU A 45 38.53 -2.31 -6.64
C LEU A 45 38.93 -1.02 -7.36
N SER A 46 40.23 -0.85 -7.65
CA SER A 46 40.71 0.32 -8.40
C SER A 46 40.11 0.39 -9.80
N ARG A 47 39.96 -0.76 -10.49
CA ARG A 47 39.33 -0.83 -11.82
C ARG A 47 37.85 -0.48 -11.76
N PHE A 48 37.13 -0.88 -10.72
CA PHE A 48 35.74 -0.48 -10.52
C PHE A 48 35.59 1.01 -10.22
N GLN A 49 36.49 1.58 -9.41
CA GLN A 49 36.45 3.01 -9.05
C GLN A 49 36.89 3.94 -10.20
N THR A 50 37.79 3.46 -11.07
CA THR A 50 38.27 4.20 -12.24
C THR A 50 37.46 3.94 -13.50
N ALA A 51 36.50 3.00 -13.45
CA ALA A 51 35.63 2.72 -14.57
C ALA A 51 34.82 3.97 -14.93
N PRO A 52 34.74 4.34 -16.23
CA PRO A 52 33.95 5.48 -16.64
C PRO A 52 32.47 5.25 -16.30
N GLU A 53 31.83 6.29 -15.78
CA GLU A 53 30.40 6.23 -15.45
C GLU A 53 29.59 5.94 -16.74
N PRO A 54 28.75 4.90 -16.76
CA PRO A 54 27.98 4.55 -17.94
C PRO A 54 26.97 5.65 -18.24
N GLN A 55 27.17 6.35 -19.36
CA GLN A 55 26.23 7.38 -19.78
C GLN A 55 25.01 6.76 -20.46
N PRO A 56 23.80 7.29 -20.22
CA PRO A 56 22.60 6.83 -20.91
C PRO A 56 22.72 7.11 -22.41
N ALA A 57 22.30 6.14 -23.23
CA ALA A 57 22.28 6.33 -24.68
C ALA A 57 21.40 7.54 -25.06
N PRO A 58 21.75 8.30 -26.13
CA PRO A 58 20.96 9.43 -26.60
C PRO A 58 19.47 9.12 -26.70
N GLY A 59 18.64 10.06 -26.25
CA GLY A 59 17.18 9.89 -26.24
C GLY A 59 16.62 8.95 -25.16
N PHE A 60 17.44 8.50 -24.19
CA PHE A 60 16.98 7.68 -23.07
C PHE A 60 15.78 8.31 -22.33
N VAL A 61 15.87 9.60 -22.00
CA VAL A 61 14.82 10.32 -21.26
C VAL A 61 13.51 10.30 -22.04
N ALA A 62 13.54 10.57 -23.35
CA ALA A 62 12.35 10.54 -24.20
C ALA A 62 11.72 9.13 -24.25
N ARG A 63 12.53 8.09 -24.46
CA ARG A 63 12.05 6.69 -24.47
C ARG A 63 11.50 6.26 -23.11
N TRP A 64 12.08 6.76 -22.03
CA TRP A 64 11.62 6.48 -20.67
C TRP A 64 10.27 7.13 -20.39
N GLN A 65 10.14 8.43 -20.69
CA GLN A 65 8.90 9.19 -20.53
C GLN A 65 7.76 8.59 -21.35
N GLN A 66 8.02 8.25 -22.62
CA GLN A 66 7.02 7.60 -23.46
C GLN A 66 6.55 6.26 -22.88
N ARG A 67 7.48 5.41 -22.42
CA ARG A 67 7.12 4.13 -21.78
C ARG A 67 6.34 4.33 -20.49
N LEU A 68 6.67 5.35 -19.70
CA LEU A 68 6.00 5.69 -18.45
C LEU A 68 4.55 6.11 -18.70
N ASP A 69 4.33 6.98 -19.68
CA ASP A 69 2.99 7.46 -20.04
C ASP A 69 2.12 6.34 -20.61
N ASP A 70 2.69 5.49 -21.47
CA ASP A 70 1.99 4.31 -21.97
C ASP A 70 1.63 3.35 -20.84
N HIS A 71 2.53 3.16 -19.86
CA HIS A 71 2.27 2.32 -18.71
C HIS A 71 1.15 2.91 -17.82
N ARG A 72 1.18 4.22 -17.54
CA ARG A 72 0.13 4.92 -16.78
C ARG A 72 -1.23 4.78 -17.46
N ARG A 73 -1.32 5.05 -18.76
CA ARG A 73 -2.57 4.92 -19.52
C ARG A 73 -3.14 3.51 -19.48
N ARG A 74 -2.29 2.48 -19.54
CA ARG A 74 -2.74 1.08 -19.41
C ARG A 74 -3.28 0.78 -18.02
N MET A 75 -2.63 1.27 -16.98
CA MET A 75 -3.08 1.09 -15.60
C MET A 75 -4.40 1.83 -15.34
N GLU A 76 -4.51 3.09 -15.76
CA GLU A 76 -5.73 3.88 -15.64
C GLU A 76 -6.91 3.24 -16.37
N ARG A 77 -6.71 2.77 -17.61
CA ARG A 77 -7.74 2.04 -18.37
C ARG A 77 -8.17 0.77 -17.65
N ARG A 78 -7.22 -0.02 -17.14
CA ARG A 78 -7.52 -1.26 -16.43
C ARG A 78 -8.31 -0.98 -15.14
N GLN A 79 -7.92 0.04 -14.39
CA GLN A 79 -8.63 0.46 -13.18
C GLN A 79 -10.04 0.95 -13.49
N ALA A 80 -10.21 1.78 -14.52
CA ALA A 80 -11.51 2.26 -14.95
C ALA A 80 -12.43 1.10 -15.39
N LEU A 81 -11.90 0.15 -16.17
CA LEU A 81 -12.66 -1.03 -16.60
C LEU A 81 -13.03 -1.93 -15.42
N LEU A 82 -12.12 -2.17 -14.47
CA LEU A 82 -12.42 -2.93 -13.26
C LEU A 82 -13.48 -2.23 -12.41
N PHE A 83 -13.37 -0.92 -12.23
CA PHE A 83 -14.37 -0.13 -11.50
C PHE A 83 -15.75 -0.24 -12.15
N ILE A 84 -15.84 -0.05 -13.47
CA ILE A 84 -17.09 -0.20 -14.21
C ILE A 84 -17.62 -1.63 -14.08
N ALA A 85 -16.78 -2.64 -14.27
CA ALA A 85 -17.19 -4.05 -14.20
C ALA A 85 -17.72 -4.43 -12.82
N ILE A 86 -17.07 -3.98 -11.74
CA ILE A 86 -17.52 -4.24 -10.36
C ILE A 86 -18.84 -3.53 -10.08
N ASN A 87 -18.98 -2.26 -10.46
CA ASN A 87 -20.21 -1.52 -10.21
C ASN A 87 -21.39 -2.02 -11.05
N ALA A 88 -21.18 -2.23 -12.35
CA ALA A 88 -22.19 -2.76 -13.25
C ALA A 88 -22.58 -4.20 -12.88
N GLY A 89 -21.60 -5.04 -12.57
CA GLY A 89 -21.81 -6.41 -12.10
C GLY A 89 -22.56 -6.45 -10.76
N GLY A 90 -22.18 -5.59 -9.81
CA GLY A 90 -22.87 -5.44 -8.52
C GLY A 90 -24.32 -4.98 -8.69
N MET A 91 -24.56 -3.98 -9.55
CA MET A 91 -25.91 -3.50 -9.86
C MET A 91 -26.76 -4.60 -10.51
N ALA A 92 -26.21 -5.31 -11.50
CA ALA A 92 -26.90 -6.41 -12.16
C ALA A 92 -27.23 -7.55 -11.18
N PHE A 93 -26.32 -7.87 -10.28
CA PHE A 93 -26.53 -8.89 -9.25
C PHE A 93 -27.64 -8.49 -8.27
N ILE A 94 -27.64 -7.25 -7.78
CA ILE A 94 -28.69 -6.73 -6.88
C ILE A 94 -30.04 -6.73 -7.60
N LEU A 95 -30.09 -6.29 -8.86
CA LEU A 95 -31.30 -6.27 -9.66
C LEU A 95 -31.85 -7.69 -9.89
N LEU A 96 -30.96 -8.65 -10.21
CA LEU A 96 -31.35 -10.05 -10.35
C LEU A 96 -31.92 -10.62 -9.05
N LEU A 97 -31.27 -10.35 -7.91
CA LEU A 97 -31.73 -10.81 -6.61
C LEU A 97 -33.08 -10.18 -6.25
N PHE A 98 -33.27 -8.89 -6.55
CA PHE A 98 -34.56 -8.20 -6.38
C PHE A 98 -35.64 -8.83 -7.26
N LEU A 99 -35.37 -9.07 -8.54
CA LEU A 99 -36.32 -9.70 -9.46
C LEU A 99 -36.68 -11.11 -9.00
N LEU A 100 -35.73 -11.90 -8.52
CA LEU A 100 -35.97 -13.24 -8.01
C LEU A 100 -36.83 -13.21 -6.74
N LEU A 101 -36.52 -12.29 -5.81
CA LEU A 101 -37.32 -12.09 -4.60
C LEU A 101 -38.76 -11.70 -4.95
N VAL A 102 -38.93 -10.79 -5.91
CA VAL A 102 -40.23 -10.33 -6.39
C VAL A 102 -40.99 -11.47 -7.10
N ALA A 103 -40.33 -12.22 -7.98
CA ALA A 103 -40.94 -13.34 -8.69
C ALA A 103 -41.43 -14.46 -7.76
N VAL A 104 -40.66 -14.79 -6.71
CA VAL A 104 -41.07 -15.76 -5.68
C VAL A 104 -42.21 -15.23 -4.79
N SER A 105 -42.33 -13.90 -4.66
CA SER A 105 -43.34 -13.27 -3.80
C SER A 105 -44.71 -13.05 -4.48
N PHE A 106 -44.84 -13.37 -5.77
CA PHE A 106 -46.02 -13.04 -6.59
C PHE A 106 -47.15 -14.10 -6.60
N ASP A 107 -47.21 -15.01 -5.62
CA ASP A 107 -48.27 -16.02 -5.56
C ASP A 107 -49.64 -15.46 -5.13
N SER A 108 -49.71 -14.29 -4.45
CA SER A 108 -50.98 -13.58 -4.26
C SER A 108 -50.83 -12.06 -4.08
N PRO A 109 -51.64 -11.22 -4.76
CA PRO A 109 -51.62 -9.76 -4.61
C PRO A 109 -51.88 -9.28 -3.17
N LEU A 110 -52.71 -10.04 -2.43
CA LEU A 110 -53.05 -9.74 -1.05
C LEU A 110 -51.88 -10.00 -0.09
N ALA A 111 -51.10 -11.07 -0.29
CA ALA A 111 -49.91 -11.33 0.52
C ALA A 111 -48.84 -10.25 0.30
N TRP A 112 -48.73 -9.71 -0.91
CA TRP A 112 -47.81 -8.60 -1.18
C TRP A 112 -48.21 -7.31 -0.45
N LEU A 113 -49.50 -6.92 -0.48
CA LEU A 113 -50.00 -5.77 0.27
C LEU A 113 -49.79 -5.92 1.78
N LEU A 114 -50.03 -7.13 2.31
CA LEU A 114 -49.80 -7.45 3.72
C LEU A 114 -48.32 -7.53 4.09
N SER A 115 -47.46 -7.96 3.16
CA SER A 115 -46.01 -7.95 3.34
C SER A 115 -45.49 -6.52 3.35
N MET A 116 -45.88 -5.69 2.39
CA MET A 116 -45.51 -4.27 2.35
C MET A 116 -45.95 -3.51 3.59
N SER A 117 -47.17 -3.74 4.08
CA SER A 117 -47.64 -3.12 5.32
C SER A 117 -46.85 -3.59 6.54
N LYS A 118 -46.48 -4.88 6.63
CA LYS A 118 -45.58 -5.40 7.67
C LYS A 118 -44.19 -4.78 7.58
N HIS A 119 -43.59 -4.69 6.40
CA HIS A 119 -42.25 -4.12 6.24
C HIS A 119 -42.24 -2.63 6.58
N LEU A 120 -43.29 -1.90 6.20
CA LEU A 120 -43.45 -0.50 6.57
C LEU A 120 -43.67 -0.32 8.08
N ALA A 121 -44.48 -1.19 8.70
CA ALA A 121 -44.67 -1.20 10.15
C ALA A 121 -43.38 -1.55 10.90
N ILE A 122 -42.58 -2.50 10.40
CA ILE A 122 -41.28 -2.86 10.96
C ILE A 122 -40.29 -1.71 10.82
N LEU A 123 -40.22 -1.05 9.66
CA LEU A 123 -39.38 0.12 9.46
C LEU A 123 -39.76 1.25 10.44
N PHE A 124 -41.06 1.50 10.60
CA PHE A 124 -41.55 2.50 11.55
C PHE A 124 -41.21 2.15 13.00
N ALA A 125 -41.47 0.90 13.41
CA ALA A 125 -41.12 0.40 14.74
C ALA A 125 -39.60 0.45 14.99
N MET A 126 -38.79 0.18 13.97
CA MET A 126 -37.34 0.25 14.08
C MET A 126 -36.85 1.69 14.21
N LEU A 127 -37.43 2.65 13.48
CA LEU A 127 -37.14 4.07 13.63
C LEU A 127 -37.55 4.60 15.01
N GLU A 128 -38.72 4.19 15.52
CA GLU A 128 -39.13 4.53 16.89
C GLU A 128 -38.19 3.91 17.94
N ALA A 129 -37.83 2.65 17.78
CA ALA A 129 -36.90 1.96 18.68
C ALA A 129 -35.52 2.63 18.68
N ILE A 130 -35.00 3.02 17.50
CA ILE A 130 -33.77 3.80 17.38
C ILE A 130 -33.93 5.17 18.06
N GLY A 131 -35.05 5.85 17.84
CA GLY A 131 -35.32 7.15 18.47
C GLY A 131 -35.45 7.08 19.99
N HIS A 132 -35.97 5.97 20.54
CA HIS A 132 -36.00 5.70 21.97
C HIS A 132 -34.61 5.35 22.51
N ALA A 133 -33.90 4.45 21.85
CA ALA A 133 -32.52 4.12 22.22
C ALA A 133 -31.61 5.35 22.18
N ALA A 134 -31.70 6.18 21.15
CA ALA A 134 -30.95 7.42 21.02
C ALA A 134 -31.25 8.40 22.15
N ARG A 135 -32.53 8.55 22.54
CA ARG A 135 -32.92 9.39 23.69
C ARG A 135 -32.38 8.86 25.01
N ILE A 136 -32.42 7.54 25.23
CA ILE A 136 -31.89 6.91 26.45
C ILE A 136 -30.37 7.07 26.50
N ILE A 137 -29.67 6.80 25.40
CA ILE A 137 -28.22 6.97 25.28
C ILE A 137 -27.85 8.44 25.49
N ALA A 138 -28.56 9.38 24.88
CA ALA A 138 -28.31 10.81 25.06
C ALA A 138 -28.56 11.30 26.49
N ALA A 139 -29.55 10.73 27.19
CA ALA A 139 -29.85 11.06 28.58
C ALA A 139 -28.84 10.46 29.57
N PHE A 140 -28.26 9.30 29.25
CA PHE A 140 -27.31 8.59 30.13
C PHE A 140 -25.85 8.98 29.86
N MET A 141 -25.54 9.50 28.66
CA MET A 141 -24.19 9.90 28.29
C MET A 141 -23.81 11.26 28.88
N PRO A 142 -22.67 11.36 29.59
CA PRO A 142 -22.07 12.64 29.94
C PRO A 142 -21.70 13.45 28.70
N LEU A 143 -21.78 14.79 28.79
CA LEU A 143 -21.43 15.71 27.70
C LEU A 143 -20.01 15.48 27.12
N SER A 144 -19.07 14.98 27.94
CA SER A 144 -17.70 14.66 27.51
C SER A 144 -17.62 13.59 26.41
N TRP A 145 -18.54 12.63 26.39
CA TRP A 145 -18.55 11.58 25.35
C TRP A 145 -19.02 12.12 24.00
N TRP A 146 -19.96 13.07 23.99
CA TRP A 146 -20.39 13.75 22.76
C TRP A 146 -19.24 14.56 22.14
N ILE A 147 -18.46 15.24 22.99
CA ILE A 147 -17.27 15.98 22.56
C ILE A 147 -16.22 15.00 21.98
N GLY A 148 -16.01 13.85 22.63
CA GLY A 148 -15.09 12.83 22.14
C GLY A 148 -15.49 12.23 20.78
N LEU A 149 -16.78 11.94 20.59
CA LEU A 149 -17.32 11.46 19.31
C LEU A 149 -17.15 12.49 18.19
N LEU A 150 -17.44 13.76 18.47
CA LEU A 150 -17.25 14.84 17.50
C LEU A 150 -15.77 14.99 17.13
N GLN A 151 -14.88 14.92 18.12
CA GLN A 151 -13.43 14.96 17.89
C GLN A 151 -12.94 13.78 17.04
N ALA A 152 -13.39 12.56 17.34
CA ALA A 152 -13.08 11.37 16.56
C ALA A 152 -13.60 11.48 15.12
N GLY A 153 -14.81 12.01 14.93
CA GLY A 153 -15.39 12.26 13.61
C GLY A 153 -14.57 13.25 12.79
N VAL A 154 -14.14 14.38 13.40
CA VAL A 154 -13.27 15.36 12.74
C VAL A 154 -11.93 14.73 12.34
N LEU A 155 -11.32 13.93 13.21
CA LEU A 155 -10.06 13.24 12.90
C LEU A 155 -10.21 12.24 11.74
N LEU A 156 -11.29 11.45 11.75
CA LEU A 156 -11.58 10.51 10.66
C LEU A 156 -11.82 11.23 9.33
N LEU A 157 -12.55 12.34 9.35
CA LEU A 157 -12.85 13.12 8.15
C LEU A 157 -11.59 13.80 7.60
N ALA A 158 -10.71 14.31 8.48
CA ALA A 158 -9.40 14.83 8.11
C ALA A 158 -8.49 13.74 7.52
N LEU A 159 -8.45 12.55 8.14
CA LEU A 159 -7.70 11.39 7.61
C LEU A 159 -8.22 10.98 6.24
N TRP A 160 -9.55 10.94 6.06
CA TRP A 160 -10.17 10.62 4.79
C TRP A 160 -9.84 11.66 3.71
N LEU A 161 -9.92 12.96 4.02
CA LEU A 161 -9.52 14.04 3.11
C LEU A 161 -8.04 13.96 2.72
N CYS A 162 -7.14 13.74 3.69
CA CYS A 162 -5.71 13.56 3.43
C CYS A 162 -5.43 12.32 2.55
N SER A 163 -6.14 11.22 2.80
CA SER A 163 -6.05 10.01 1.99
C SER A 163 -6.50 10.29 0.55
N VAL A 164 -7.67 10.89 0.38
CA VAL A 164 -8.22 11.31 -0.93
C VAL A 164 -7.24 12.23 -1.65
N GLN A 165 -6.69 13.26 -0.99
CA GLN A 165 -5.71 14.15 -1.60
C GLN A 165 -4.45 13.41 -2.05
N LYS A 166 -3.93 12.49 -1.22
CA LYS A 166 -2.73 11.72 -1.55
C LYS A 166 -2.92 10.76 -2.72
N PHE A 167 -4.11 10.17 -2.86
CA PHE A 167 -4.38 9.16 -3.88
C PHE A 167 -5.02 9.72 -5.16
N LEU A 168 -5.74 10.85 -5.10
CA LEU A 168 -6.48 11.42 -6.23
C LEU A 168 -5.84 12.68 -6.80
N LEU A 169 -5.02 13.43 -6.05
CA LEU A 169 -4.23 14.53 -6.61
C LEU A 169 -2.81 14.01 -6.89
N PRO A 170 -2.46 13.63 -8.14
CA PRO A 170 -1.08 13.39 -8.48
C PRO A 170 -0.32 14.68 -8.17
N ARG A 171 0.67 14.60 -7.26
CA ARG A 171 1.60 15.68 -6.96
C ARG A 171 1.99 16.34 -8.29
N ARG A 172 1.48 17.54 -8.56
CA ARG A 172 2.06 18.41 -9.58
C ARG A 172 3.44 18.74 -9.04
N VAL A 173 4.44 17.99 -9.51
CA VAL A 173 5.84 18.33 -9.34
C VAL A 173 6.00 19.66 -10.07
N SER A 174 6.06 20.75 -9.30
CA SER A 174 6.44 22.06 -9.83
C SER A 174 7.84 21.92 -10.40
N SER A 175 7.96 22.32 -11.67
CA SER A 175 9.22 22.50 -12.39
C SER A 175 10.01 23.65 -11.79
#